data_AF-A0A971GQS6-F1
#
_entry.id   AF-A0A971GQS6-F1
#
_cell.length_a   1.000
_cell.length_b   1.000
_cell.length_c   1.000
_cell.angle_alpha   90.00
_cell.angle_beta   90.00
_cell.angle_gamma   90.00
#
_symmetry.space_group_name_H-M   'P 1'
#
loop_
_entity.id
_entity.type
_entity.pdbx_description
1 polymer ?
#
loop_
_entity_poly.entity_id
_entity_poly.type
_entity_poly.pdbx_seq_one_letter_code
_entity_poly.pdbx_strand_id
1 'polypeptide(L)' 'KPGENIVLPKDPSLIRCKEADLDRMRASLIRKAAASRNANPTPEDIAFLAEETKTDEAFVRSVLEQ' A
#
# COMPACT_ATOMS: atom_id res chain seq x y z
N LYS A 1 -13.62 16.91 -17.24
CA LYS A 1 -13.88 15.67 -16.47
C LYS A 1 -12.64 14.78 -16.49
N PRO A 2 -12.35 13.97 -15.45
CA PRO A 2 -11.31 12.95 -15.54
C PRO A 2 -11.55 12.08 -16.78
N GLY A 3 -10.51 11.80 -17.56
CA GLY A 3 -10.62 10.98 -18.77
C GLY A 3 -11.01 11.70 -20.07
N GLU A 4 -11.15 13.02 -20.08
CA GLU A 4 -11.37 13.77 -21.33
C GLU A 4 -10.10 13.93 -22.18
N ASN A 5 -8.91 13.82 -21.60
CA ASN A 5 -7.63 13.93 -22.32
C ASN A 5 -6.55 13.07 -21.65
N ILE A 6 -5.92 12.18 -22.43
CA ILE A 6 -4.72 11.44 -22.03
C ILE A 6 -3.53 12.05 -22.77
N VAL A 7 -2.64 12.74 -22.05
CA VAL A 7 -1.41 13.29 -22.62
C VAL A 7 -0.37 12.19 -22.68
N LEU A 8 -0.17 11.62 -23.86
CA LEU A 8 0.91 10.67 -24.11
C LEU A 8 2.20 11.43 -24.42
N PRO A 9 3.36 10.96 -23.91
CA PRO A 9 4.64 11.51 -24.32
C PRO A 9 4.92 11.25 -25.80
N LYS A 10 5.69 12.14 -26.43
CA LYS A 10 6.09 12.03 -27.84
C LYS A 10 6.88 10.76 -28.16
N ASP A 11 7.61 10.24 -27.17
CA ASP A 11 8.44 9.04 -27.32
C ASP A 11 8.51 8.28 -25.97
N PRO A 12 8.54 6.93 -25.96
CA PRO A 12 8.68 6.13 -24.74
C PRO A 12 9.91 6.46 -23.91
N SER A 13 11.00 6.93 -24.53
CA SER A 13 12.21 7.39 -23.84
C SER A 13 11.98 8.60 -22.95
N LEU A 14 10.81 9.24 -22.96
CA LEU A 14 10.43 10.30 -22.02
C LEU A 14 9.79 9.76 -20.74
N ILE A 15 9.43 8.47 -20.69
CA ILE A 15 8.95 7.80 -19.47
C ILE A 15 10.17 7.55 -18.57
N ARG A 16 10.14 8.13 -17.38
CA ARG A 16 11.20 7.97 -16.38
C ARG A 16 10.67 7.11 -15.24
N CYS A 17 11.34 5.99 -14.97
CA CYS A 17 11.08 5.22 -13.76
C CYS A 17 11.49 6.06 -12.55
N LYS A 18 10.64 6.03 -11.52
CA LYS A 18 10.99 6.52 -10.18
C LYS A 18 11.00 5.32 -9.27
N GLU A 19 11.98 5.25 -8.38
CA GLU A 19 11.94 4.25 -7.33
C GLU A 19 10.76 4.54 -6.42
N ALA A 20 9.93 3.53 -6.23
CA ALA A 20 8.80 3.58 -5.33
C ALA A 20 9.21 2.92 -4.02
N ASP A 21 8.96 3.61 -2.92
CA ASP A 21 9.10 3.03 -1.58
C ASP A 21 7.92 2.10 -1.31
N LEU A 22 8.14 0.82 -1.57
CA LEU A 22 7.13 -0.22 -1.41
C LEU A 22 6.74 -0.42 0.05
N ASP A 23 7.67 -0.24 0.99
CA ASP A 23 7.41 -0.44 2.41
C ASP A 23 6.51 0.67 2.95
N ARG A 24 6.74 1.92 2.52
CA ARG A 24 5.80 3.02 2.79
C ARG A 24 4.40 2.73 2.24
N MET A 25 4.30 2.19 1.02
CA MET A 25 3.01 1.88 0.39
C MET A 25 2.25 0.78 1.15
N ARG A 26 2.94 -0.32 1.48
CA ARG A 26 2.40 -1.42 2.31
C ARG A 26 1.95 -0.91 3.67
N ALA A 27 2.79 -0.12 4.35
CA ALA A 27 2.46 0.45 5.65
C ALA A 27 1.24 1.39 5.57
N SER A 28 1.09 2.16 4.49
CA SER A 28 -0.10 2.97 4.27
C SER A 28 -1.36 2.14 4.07
N LEU A 29 -1.28 0.99 3.41
CA LEU A 29 -2.40 0.08 3.24
C LEU A 29 -2.83 -0.50 4.59
N ILE A 30 -1.88 -1.03 5.36
CA ILE A 30 -2.13 -1.63 6.68
C ILE A 30 -2.84 -0.63 7.60
N ARG A 31 -2.32 0.61 7.71
CA ARG A 31 -2.94 1.65 8.55
C ARG A 31 -4.36 1.99 8.11
N LYS A 32 -4.61 2.10 6.80
CA LYS A 32 -5.95 2.40 6.28
C LYS A 32 -6.93 1.25 6.54
N ALA A 33 -6.48 0.01 6.37
CA ALA A 33 -7.29 -1.18 6.62
C ALA A 33 -7.63 -1.35 8.12
N ALA A 34 -6.69 -1.02 9.00
CA ALA A 34 -6.95 -0.99 10.44
C ALA A 34 -7.90 0.14 10.83
N ALA A 35 -7.71 1.35 10.28
CA ALA A 35 -8.53 2.52 10.59
C ALA A 35 -9.96 2.44 10.05
N SER A 36 -10.22 1.65 9.00
CA SER A 36 -11.57 1.45 8.47
C SER A 36 -12.44 0.54 9.35
N ARG A 37 -11.84 -0.12 10.36
CA ARG A 37 -12.55 -0.96 11.32
C ARG A 37 -12.66 -0.24 12.66
N ASN A 38 -13.84 -0.30 13.28
CA ASN A 38 -14.07 0.23 14.63
C ASN A 38 -13.57 -0.71 15.75
N ALA A 39 -12.67 -1.65 15.43
CA ALA A 39 -12.21 -2.68 16.35
C ALA A 39 -10.72 -2.98 16.10
N ASN A 40 -10.03 -3.43 17.15
CA ASN A 40 -8.64 -3.85 17.06
C ASN A 40 -8.49 -5.04 16.08
N PRO A 41 -7.41 -5.09 15.29
CA PRO A 41 -7.14 -6.21 14.38
C PRO A 41 -7.07 -7.54 15.14
N THR A 42 -7.77 -8.56 14.64
CA THR A 42 -7.67 -9.93 15.16
C THR A 42 -6.40 -10.61 14.63
N PRO A 43 -5.98 -11.76 15.19
CA PRO A 43 -4.86 -12.54 14.64
C PRO A 43 -5.06 -12.91 13.17
N GLU A 44 -6.30 -13.22 12.78
CA GLU A 44 -6.67 -13.53 11.39
C GLU A 44 -6.48 -12.30 10.48
N ASP A 45 -6.82 -11.10 10.98
CA ASP A 45 -6.59 -9.85 10.23
C ASP A 45 -5.09 -9.60 10.02
N ILE A 46 -4.26 -9.89 11.03
CA ILE A 46 -2.80 -9.72 10.94
C ILE A 46 -2.20 -10.70 9.93
N ALA A 47 -2.61 -11.97 9.97
CA ALA A 47 -2.18 -12.97 9.01
C ALA A 47 -2.60 -12.61 7.57
N PHE A 48 -3.85 -12.15 7.40
CA PHE A 48 -4.36 -11.67 6.12
C PHE A 48 -3.55 -10.48 5.59
N LEU A 49 -3.27 -9.48 6.43
CA LEU A 49 -2.50 -8.29 6.03
C LEU A 49 -1.05 -8.64 5.67
N ALA A 50 -0.44 -9.62 6.34
CA ALA A 50 0.91 -10.09 6.02
C ALA A 50 0.95 -10.73 4.62
N GLU A 51 -0.02 -11.62 4.32
CA GLU A 51 -0.15 -12.25 3.01
C GLU A 51 -0.42 -11.22 1.90
N GLU A 52 -1.40 -10.33 2.11
CA GLU A 52 -1.81 -9.29 1.16
C GLU A 52 -0.65 -8.34 0.80
N THR A 53 0.15 -7.95 1.80
CA THR A 53 1.28 -7.04 1.59
C THR A 53 2.57 -7.75 1.15
N LYS A 54 2.55 -9.09 1.07
CA LYS A 54 3.72 -9.95 0.87
C LYS A 54 4.84 -9.63 1.85
N THR A 55 4.48 -9.52 3.12
CA THR A 55 5.39 -9.30 4.24
C THR A 55 5.18 -10.40 5.29
N ASP A 56 5.52 -10.13 6.54
CA ASP A 56 5.32 -11.02 7.68
C ASP A 56 4.49 -10.33 8.77
N GLU A 57 4.02 -11.12 9.75
CA GLU A 57 3.23 -10.57 10.85
C GLU A 57 4.00 -9.56 11.70
N ALA A 58 5.33 -9.68 11.80
CA ALA A 58 6.14 -8.77 12.60
C ALA A 58 6.16 -7.37 11.98
N PHE A 59 6.26 -7.28 10.65
CA PHE A 59 6.13 -6.03 9.91
C PHE A 59 4.75 -5.40 10.14
N VAL A 60 3.67 -6.18 10.00
CA VAL A 60 2.31 -5.69 10.22
C VAL A 60 2.14 -5.13 11.63
N ARG A 61 2.59 -5.86 12.66
CA ARG A 61 2.54 -5.40 14.06
C ARG A 61 3.32 -4.11 14.26
N SER A 62 4.54 -4.03 13.71
CA SER A 62 5.38 -2.82 13.81
C SER A 62 4.74 -1.58 13.18
N VAL A 63 3.92 -1.77 12.12
CA VAL A 63 3.20 -0.68 11.44
C VAL A 63 1.97 -0.24 12.24
N LEU A 64 1.31 -1.16 12.93
CA LEU A 64 0.14 -0.88 13.77
C LEU A 64 0.50 -0.21 15.10
N GLU A 65 1.74 -0.36 15.56
CA GLU A 65 2.29 0.31 16.75
C GLU A 65 2.78 1.74 16.49
N GLN A 66 2.93 2.15 15.22
CA GLN A 66 3.36 3.49 14.78
C GLN A 66 2.19 4.45 14.59
#